data_AF-A0A4Y2SFY4-F1
#
_entry.id   AF-A0A4Y2SFY4-F1
#
_cell.length_a   1.000
_cell.length_b   1.000
_cell.length_c   1.000
_cell.angle_alpha   90.00
_cell.angle_beta   90.00
_cell.angle_gamma   90.00
#
_symmetry.space_group_name_H-M   'P 1'
#
loop_
_entity.id
_entity.type
_entity.pdbx_description
1 polymer ?
#
loop_
_entity_poly.entity_id
_entity_poly.type
_entity_poly.pdbx_seq_one_letter_code
_entity_poly.pdbx_strand_id
1 'polypeptide(L)'
;MDSSRSAQRAVIQFLRAEGEHVSQIYRRMKGVYGGQCIARCIIFRWCQRYQEGRVNIKDLPHRGQAHVEINSAMISAEDELIRQNRRITTRDIAVELSISKGTVHHITHKKLGFGKVCAQ
;
A
#
# COMPACT_ATOMS: atom_id res chain seq x y z
N MET A 1 -17.46 -18.33 13.12
CA MET A 1 -16.44 -17.46 13.77
C MET A 1 -15.82 -16.59 12.71
N ASP A 2 -15.61 -15.29 12.97
CA ASP A 2 -14.93 -14.41 12.01
C ASP A 2 -13.46 -14.84 11.88
N SER A 3 -13.10 -15.36 10.71
CA SER A 3 -11.75 -15.81 10.37
C SER A 3 -10.91 -14.75 9.66
N SER A 4 -11.37 -13.50 9.60
CA SER A 4 -10.60 -12.39 9.05
C SER A 4 -9.24 -12.25 9.74
N ARG A 5 -8.22 -11.80 9.00
CA ARG A 5 -6.86 -11.63 9.55
C ARG A 5 -6.85 -10.63 10.72
N SER A 6 -7.68 -9.61 10.66
CA SER A 6 -7.81 -8.59 11.71
C SER A 6 -8.38 -9.19 12.99
N ALA A 7 -9.43 -10.02 12.89
CA ALA A 7 -9.99 -10.72 14.05
C ALA A 7 -8.98 -11.68 14.68
N GLN A 8 -8.29 -12.48 13.86
CA GLN A 8 -7.23 -13.38 14.33
C GLN A 8 -6.08 -12.65 15.05
N ARG A 9 -5.70 -11.45 14.60
CA ARG A 9 -4.70 -10.61 15.27
C ARG A 9 -5.17 -10.04 16.60
N ALA A 10 -6.44 -9.66 16.70
CA ALA A 10 -7.04 -9.22 17.96
C ALA A 10 -6.99 -10.34 19.02
N VAL A 11 -7.28 -11.58 18.62
CA VAL A 11 -7.14 -12.75 19.51
C VAL A 11 -5.69 -12.96 19.94
N ILE A 12 -4.72 -12.82 19.03
CA ILE A 12 -3.29 -12.90 19.39
C ILE A 12 -2.91 -11.80 20.40
N GLN A 13 -3.40 -10.58 20.22
CA GLN A 13 -3.14 -9.46 21.14
C GLN A 13 -3.68 -9.77 22.53
N PHE A 14 -4.92 -10.25 22.60
CA PHE A 14 -5.58 -10.65 23.85
C PHE A 14 -4.80 -11.75 24.57
N LEU A 15 -4.50 -12.86 23.89
CA LEU A 15 -3.76 -13.99 24.49
C LEU A 15 -2.35 -13.58 24.92
N ARG A 16 -1.71 -12.64 24.20
CA ARG A 16 -0.40 -12.12 24.62
C ARG A 16 -0.50 -11.25 25.87
N ALA A 17 -1.57 -10.46 26.00
CA ALA A 17 -1.84 -9.66 27.19
C ALA A 17 -2.16 -10.54 28.42
N GLU A 18 -2.79 -11.71 28.22
CA GLU A 18 -2.94 -12.74 29.27
C GLU A 18 -1.61 -13.39 29.70
N GLY A 19 -0.50 -13.07 29.03
CA GLY A 19 0.82 -13.60 29.35
C GLY A 19 1.13 -14.96 28.71
N GLU A 20 0.32 -15.42 27.75
CA GLU A 20 0.58 -16.72 27.13
C GLU A 20 1.88 -16.77 26.32
N HIS A 21 2.54 -17.93 26.38
CA HIS A 21 3.71 -18.21 25.55
C HIS A 21 3.30 -18.42 24.09
N VAL A 22 4.12 -17.94 23.15
CA VAL A 22 3.82 -17.92 21.71
C VAL A 22 3.49 -19.31 21.15
N SER A 23 4.11 -20.37 21.67
CA SER A 23 3.80 -21.76 21.29
C SER A 23 2.38 -22.17 21.69
N GLN A 24 1.88 -21.71 22.83
CA GLN A 24 0.54 -21.99 23.32
C GLN A 24 -0.51 -21.21 22.51
N ILE A 25 -0.21 -19.95 22.21
CA ILE A 25 -1.02 -19.11 21.32
C ILE A 25 -1.21 -19.81 19.97
N TYR A 26 -0.15 -20.35 19.36
CA TYR A 26 -0.28 -21.09 18.09
C TYR A 26 -1.20 -22.32 18.21
N ARG A 27 -1.09 -23.11 19.29
CA ARG A 27 -1.97 -24.28 19.49
C ARG A 27 -3.43 -23.86 19.62
N ARG A 28 -3.73 -22.84 20.43
CA ARG A 28 -5.08 -22.30 20.62
C ARG A 28 -5.65 -21.76 19.31
N MET A 29 -4.87 -20.93 18.60
CA MET A 29 -5.24 -20.40 17.30
C MET A 29 -5.52 -21.51 16.28
N LYS A 30 -4.69 -22.55 16.22
CA LYS A 30 -4.88 -23.67 15.31
C LYS A 30 -6.10 -24.52 15.67
N GLY A 31 -6.38 -24.73 16.96
CA GLY A 31 -7.56 -25.46 17.42
C GLY A 31 -8.87 -24.73 17.09
N VAL A 32 -8.87 -23.40 17.17
CA VAL A 32 -10.05 -22.57 16.92
C VAL A 32 -10.30 -22.32 15.42
N TYR A 33 -9.26 -21.91 14.68
CA TYR A 33 -9.39 -21.51 13.28
C TYR A 33 -9.06 -22.63 12.28
N GLY A 34 -8.50 -23.75 12.73
CA GLY A 34 -8.24 -24.92 11.89
C GLY A 34 -7.45 -24.61 10.62
N GLY A 35 -8.03 -24.92 9.46
CA GLY A 35 -7.44 -24.64 8.14
C GLY A 35 -7.34 -23.15 7.80
N GLN A 36 -8.15 -22.30 8.43
CA GLN A 36 -8.18 -20.85 8.20
C GLN A 36 -7.23 -20.08 9.15
N CYS A 37 -6.52 -20.79 10.03
CA CYS A 37 -5.55 -20.18 10.94
C CYS A 37 -4.41 -19.52 10.16
N ILE A 38 -4.08 -18.29 10.53
CA ILE A 38 -2.90 -17.61 10.00
C ILE A 38 -1.62 -18.41 10.30
N ALA A 39 -0.66 -18.33 9.39
CA ALA A 39 0.57 -19.12 9.45
C ALA A 39 1.34 -18.87 10.76
N ARG A 40 2.01 -19.91 11.27
CA ARG A 40 2.78 -19.86 12.52
C ARG A 40 3.77 -18.69 12.56
N CYS A 41 4.50 -18.43 11.47
CA CYS A 41 5.44 -17.31 11.38
C CYS A 41 4.77 -15.93 11.57
N ILE A 42 3.52 -15.77 11.09
CA ILE A 42 2.76 -14.54 11.25
C ILE A 42 2.33 -14.35 12.70
N ILE A 43 1.91 -15.43 13.38
CA ILE A 43 1.56 -15.38 14.81
C ILE A 43 2.76 -14.92 15.64
N PHE A 44 3.93 -15.52 15.43
CA PHE A 44 5.16 -15.17 16.14
C PHE A 44 5.52 -13.69 15.94
N ARG A 45 5.46 -13.21 14.69
CA ARG A 45 5.74 -11.80 14.37
C ARG A 45 4.76 -10.84 15.05
N TRP A 46 3.48 -11.21 15.16
CA TRP A 46 2.50 -10.38 15.87
C TRP A 46 2.69 -10.41 17.39
N CYS A 47 2.97 -11.58 17.98
CA CYS A 47 3.30 -11.68 19.41
C CYS A 47 4.49 -10.79 19.78
N GLN A 48 5.54 -10.78 18.95
CA GLN A 48 6.70 -9.90 19.16
C GLN A 48 6.31 -8.42 19.09
N ARG A 49 5.57 -8.01 18.06
CA ARG A 49 5.11 -6.62 17.91
C ARG A 49 4.25 -6.15 19.08
N TYR A 50 3.39 -7.01 19.60
CA TYR A 50 2.56 -6.71 20.77
C TYR A 50 3.40 -6.57 22.04
N GLN A 51 4.45 -7.40 22.20
CA GLN A 51 5.40 -7.27 23.29
C GLN A 51 6.21 -5.95 23.19
N GLU A 52 6.50 -5.48 21.99
CA GLU A 52 7.14 -4.18 21.72
C GLU A 52 6.17 -2.98 21.88
N GLY A 53 4.94 -3.19 22.39
CA GLY A 53 3.99 -2.13 22.71
C GLY A 53 3.09 -1.67 21.55
N ARG A 54 3.07 -2.39 20.43
CA ARG A 54 2.18 -2.04 19.30
C ARG A 54 0.71 -2.28 19.64
N VAL A 55 -0.11 -1.23 19.67
CA VAL A 55 -1.55 -1.37 19.97
C VAL A 55 -2.42 -1.60 18.73
N ASN A 56 -1.95 -1.21 17.54
CA ASN A 56 -2.76 -1.24 16.32
C ASN A 56 -2.86 -2.65 15.70
N ILE A 57 -4.11 -3.12 15.57
CA ILE A 57 -4.50 -4.42 14.97
C ILE A 57 -4.46 -4.39 13.43
N LYS A 58 -4.74 -3.22 12.83
CA LYS A 58 -4.76 -3.06 11.38
C LYS A 58 -3.33 -3.00 10.84
N ASP A 59 -3.19 -3.44 9.59
CA ASP A 59 -1.96 -3.16 8.85
C ASP A 59 -1.79 -1.65 8.74
N LEU A 60 -0.58 -1.16 9.05
CA LEU A 60 -0.25 0.20 8.70
C LEU A 60 -0.31 0.33 7.19
N PRO A 61 -0.71 1.49 6.65
CA PRO A 61 -0.56 1.75 5.24
C PRO A 61 0.87 1.39 4.85
N HIS A 62 1.00 0.43 3.93
CA HIS A 62 2.29 0.08 3.39
C HIS A 62 2.88 1.38 2.85
N ARG A 63 4.15 1.69 3.15
CA ARG A 63 4.84 2.71 2.35
C ARG A 63 4.73 2.21 0.91
N GLY A 64 3.89 2.87 0.12
CA GLY A 64 3.86 2.61 -1.31
C GLY A 64 5.27 2.73 -1.85
N GLN A 65 5.52 2.09 -3.00
CA GLN A 65 6.71 2.37 -3.78
C GLN A 65 6.86 3.89 -3.86
N ALA A 66 8.04 4.41 -3.48
CA ALA A 66 8.28 5.84 -3.41
C ALA A 66 7.83 6.44 -4.74
N HIS A 67 6.69 7.13 -4.71
CA HIS A 67 6.31 7.96 -5.83
C HIS A 67 7.47 8.92 -5.95
N VAL A 68 8.11 8.99 -7.12
CA VAL A 68 8.92 10.18 -7.45
C VAL A 68 8.03 11.35 -7.03
N GLU A 69 8.51 12.14 -6.07
CA GLU A 69 7.72 13.22 -5.49
C GLU A 69 7.34 14.12 -6.66
N ILE A 70 6.09 14.01 -7.11
CA ILE A 70 5.59 14.86 -8.18
C ILE A 70 5.52 16.24 -7.57
N ASN A 71 6.53 17.06 -7.85
CA ASN A 71 6.56 18.44 -7.42
C ASN A 71 5.57 19.27 -8.27
N SER A 72 5.02 20.34 -7.70
CA SER A 72 4.14 21.27 -8.42
C SER A 72 4.80 21.83 -9.67
N ALA A 73 6.12 22.08 -9.62
CA ALA A 73 6.90 22.52 -10.77
C ALA A 73 6.84 21.55 -11.96
N MET A 74 6.88 20.24 -11.70
CA MET A 74 6.80 19.21 -12.75
C MET A 74 5.41 19.18 -13.39
N ILE A 75 4.36 19.34 -12.58
CA ILE A 75 2.97 19.40 -13.06
C ILE A 75 2.79 20.62 -13.96
N SER A 76 3.28 21.79 -13.55
CA SER A 76 3.18 23.01 -14.34
C SER A 76 3.96 22.93 -15.65
N ALA A 77 5.18 22.39 -15.63
CA ALA A 77 5.99 22.22 -16.83
C ALA A 77 5.34 21.25 -17.84
N GLU A 78 4.74 20.15 -17.36
CA GLU A 78 3.99 19.23 -18.21
C GLU A 78 2.72 19.89 -18.79
N ASP A 79 1.95 20.63 -17.99
CA ASP A 79 0.75 21.34 -18.46
C ASP A 79 1.10 22.37 -19.54
N GLU A 80 2.21 23.09 -19.37
CA GLU A 80 2.70 24.06 -20.36
C GLU A 80 3.08 23.37 -21.68
N LEU A 81 3.86 22.28 -21.63
CA LEU A 81 4.24 21.51 -22.82
C LEU A 81 3.02 20.98 -23.59
N ILE A 82 2.01 20.46 -22.88
CA ILE A 82 0.76 19.97 -23.48
C ILE A 82 -0.04 21.12 -24.09
N ARG A 83 -0.07 22.30 -23.45
CA ARG A 83 -0.76 23.49 -23.98
C ARG A 83 -0.09 24.07 -25.22
N GLN A 84 1.24 24.10 -25.24
CA GLN A 84 2.02 24.56 -26.38
C GLN A 84 1.88 23.61 -27.58
N ASN A 85 1.92 22.29 -27.35
CA ASN A 85 1.75 21.29 -28.40
C ASN A 85 0.75 20.20 -27.99
N ARG A 86 -0.51 20.34 -28.43
CA ARG A 86 -1.58 19.36 -28.15
C ARG A 86 -1.35 17.97 -28.75
N ARG A 87 -0.38 17.81 -29.65
CA ARG A 87 0.00 16.52 -30.27
C ARG A 87 1.27 15.91 -29.66
N ILE A 88 1.85 16.53 -28.63
CA ILE A 88 3.05 16.01 -27.96
C ILE A 88 2.78 14.61 -27.38
N THR A 89 3.74 13.70 -27.51
CA THR A 89 3.57 12.35 -26.96
C THR A 89 4.06 12.28 -25.53
N THR A 90 3.53 11.32 -24.76
CA THR A 90 4.02 11.05 -23.40
C THR A 90 5.51 10.68 -23.36
N ARG A 91 6.07 10.20 -24.49
CA ARG A 91 7.49 9.86 -24.58
C ARG A 91 8.34 11.11 -24.72
N ASP A 92 7.89 12.08 -25.50
CA ASP A 92 8.61 13.35 -25.69
C ASP A 92 8.63 14.14 -24.38
N ILE A 93 7.50 14.23 -23.68
CA ILE A 93 7.42 14.83 -22.34
C ILE A 93 8.38 14.13 -21.36
N ALA A 94 8.42 12.79 -21.38
CA ALA A 94 9.29 12.02 -20.49
C ALA A 94 10.77 12.33 -20.72
N VAL A 95 11.17 12.54 -21.99
CA VAL A 95 12.53 12.94 -22.35
C VAL A 95 12.81 14.38 -21.92
N GLU A 96 11.91 15.31 -22.26
CA GLU A 96 12.05 16.74 -21.96
C GLU A 96 12.17 17.01 -20.46
N LEU A 97 11.29 16.39 -19.67
CA LEU A 97 11.27 16.54 -18.21
C LEU A 97 12.18 15.55 -17.48
N SER A 98 12.92 14.70 -18.21
CA SER A 98 13.82 13.66 -17.67
C SER A 98 13.15 12.78 -16.61
N ILE A 99 11.90 12.38 -16.85
CA ILE A 99 11.08 11.60 -15.91
C ILE A 99 10.59 10.30 -16.53
N SER A 100 10.19 9.36 -15.69
CA SER A 100 9.65 8.09 -16.19
C SER A 100 8.34 8.32 -16.94
N LYS A 101 8.12 7.54 -18.01
CA LYS A 101 6.85 7.52 -18.75
C LYS A 101 5.65 7.24 -17.83
N GLY A 102 5.84 6.42 -16.79
CA GLY A 102 4.81 6.14 -15.79
C GLY A 102 4.42 7.37 -14.97
N THR A 103 5.40 8.20 -14.63
CA THR A 103 5.18 9.47 -13.93
C THR A 103 4.41 10.46 -14.81
N VAL A 104 4.80 10.63 -16.08
CA VAL A 104 4.05 11.46 -17.05
C VAL A 104 2.61 10.99 -17.15
N HIS A 105 2.39 9.69 -17.38
CA HIS A 105 1.04 9.14 -17.48
C HIS A 105 0.20 9.41 -16.21
N HIS A 106 0.81 9.31 -15.03
CA HIS A 106 0.15 9.66 -13.77
C HIS A 106 -0.18 11.15 -13.71
N ILE A 107 0.74 12.05 -14.05
CA ILE A 107 0.49 13.50 -14.05
C ILE A 107 -0.61 13.85 -15.04
N THR A 108 -0.49 13.45 -16.30
CA THR A 108 -1.45 13.71 -17.38
C THR A 108 -2.88 13.31 -16.96
N HIS A 109 -3.09 12.10 -16.45
CA HIS A 109 -4.44 11.59 -16.17
C HIS A 109 -4.95 11.82 -14.75
N LYS A 110 -4.08 11.77 -13.73
CA LYS A 110 -4.49 11.86 -12.32
C LYS A 110 -4.33 13.26 -11.73
N LYS A 111 -3.44 14.09 -12.28
CA LYS A 111 -3.22 15.46 -11.81
C LYS A 111 -3.86 16.50 -12.72
N LEU A 112 -3.63 16.40 -14.03
CA LEU A 112 -4.14 17.36 -15.03
C LEU A 112 -5.49 16.97 -15.61
N GLY A 113 -5.87 15.69 -15.55
CA GLY A 113 -7.16 15.20 -16.03
C GLY A 113 -7.32 15.20 -17.55
N PHE A 114 -6.21 15.25 -18.30
CA PHE A 114 -6.27 15.17 -19.76
C PHE A 114 -6.70 13.78 -20.22
N GLY A 115 -7.54 13.75 -21.26
CA GLY A 115 -8.00 12.54 -21.93
C GLY A 115 -7.76 12.64 -23.43
N LYS A 116 -7.56 11.49 -24.08
CA LYS A 116 -7.48 11.45 -25.54
C LYS A 116 -8.88 11.64 -26.11
N VAL A 117 -9.04 12.64 -26.98
CA VAL A 117 -10.27 12.83 -27.76
C VAL A 117 -10.12 12.06 -29.07
N CYS A 118 -11.07 11.20 -29.37
CA CYS A 118 -11.19 10.54 -30.68
C CYS A 118 -12.34 11.21 -31.44
N ALA A 119 -12.14 11.44 -32.76
CA ALA A 119 -13.25 11.80 -33.63
C ALA A 119 -14.23 10.62 -33.75
N GLN A 120 -15.51 10.94 -33.85
CA GLN A 120 -16.60 9.96 -33.94
C GLN A 120 -16.73 9.41 -35.37
#